data_AF-A0A2E0VFT2-F1
#
_entry.id   AF-A0A2E0VFT2-F1
#
_cell.length_a   1.000
_cell.length_b   1.000
_cell.length_c   1.000
_cell.angle_alpha   90.00
_cell.angle_beta   90.00
_cell.angle_gamma   90.00
#
_symmetry.space_group_name_H-M   'P 1'
#
loop_
_entity.id
_entity.type
_entity.pdbx_description
1 polymer ?
#
loop_
_entity_poly.entity_id
_entity_poly.type
_entity_poly.pdbx_seq_one_letter_code
_entity_poly.pdbx_strand_id
1 'polypeptide(L)' 'MTRHNQSQAQPLTAGGFDVDRVRADFPILSRQVNGHPLVYLDNAATTQKPAAMIEAISDYYRLHNANVHR' A
#
# COMPACT_ATOMS: atom_id res chain seq x y z
N MET A 1 19.43 -7.95 -35.10
CA MET A 1 20.10 -7.80 -33.79
C MET A 1 19.77 -6.42 -33.25
N THR A 2 18.70 -6.28 -32.46
CA THR A 2 18.35 -5.00 -31.82
C THR A 2 17.98 -5.31 -30.37
N ARG A 3 18.98 -5.26 -29.48
CA ARG A 3 18.75 -5.38 -28.03
C ARG A 3 17.97 -4.15 -27.61
N HIS A 4 16.68 -4.33 -27.35
CA HIS A 4 15.88 -3.36 -26.63
C HIS A 4 16.42 -3.35 -25.21
N ASN A 5 17.31 -2.40 -24.93
CA ASN A 5 17.80 -2.12 -23.58
C ASN A 5 16.62 -1.54 -22.80
N GLN A 6 15.85 -2.39 -22.12
CA GLN A 6 14.87 -1.93 -21.15
C GLN A 6 15.64 -1.34 -19.97
N SER A 7 15.73 -0.01 -19.98
CA SER A 7 16.24 0.79 -18.88
C SER A 7 15.39 0.48 -17.65
N GLN A 8 15.92 -0.33 -16.74
CA GLN A 8 15.35 -0.50 -15.41
C GLN A 8 15.47 0.84 -14.70
N ALA A 9 14.33 1.50 -14.47
CA ALA A 9 14.27 2.66 -13.59
C ALA A 9 14.45 2.17 -12.16
N GLN A 10 15.68 2.20 -11.65
CA GLN A 10 15.93 2.15 -10.22
C GLN A 10 15.54 3.50 -9.63
N PRO A 11 14.57 3.59 -8.70
CA PRO A 11 14.23 4.86 -8.08
C PRO A 11 15.32 5.28 -7.09
N LEU A 12 15.48 6.59 -6.98
CA LEU A 12 16.60 7.27 -6.34
C LEU A 12 16.52 7.31 -4.80
N THR A 13 17.58 6.79 -4.18
CA THR A 13 18.42 7.40 -3.11
C THR A 13 17.96 7.48 -1.65
N ALA A 14 18.97 7.32 -0.77
CA ALA A 14 19.10 8.03 0.51
C ALA A 14 18.91 9.55 0.30
N GLY A 15 17.67 10.02 0.48
CA GLY A 15 17.28 11.43 0.35
C GLY A 15 16.02 11.69 -0.50
N GLY A 16 15.57 10.72 -1.30
CA GLY A 16 14.34 10.81 -2.10
C GLY A 16 13.14 10.09 -1.44
N PHE A 17 11.92 10.52 -1.76
CA PHE A 17 10.70 9.82 -1.35
C PHE A 17 10.38 8.69 -2.36
N ASP A 18 10.51 7.45 -1.91
CA ASP A 18 10.20 6.25 -2.70
C ASP A 18 8.69 5.96 -2.68
N VAL A 19 8.01 6.40 -3.74
CA VAL A 19 6.56 6.22 -3.91
C VAL A 19 6.20 4.75 -4.08
N ASP A 20 7.03 3.94 -4.74
CA ASP A 20 6.72 2.53 -5.02
C ASP A 20 6.77 1.70 -3.73
N ARG A 21 7.75 2.00 -2.86
CA ARG A 21 7.79 1.44 -1.52
C ARG A 21 6.54 1.79 -0.71
N VAL A 22 6.12 3.06 -0.72
CA VAL A 22 4.92 3.48 0.03
C VAL A 22 3.65 2.88 -0.57
N ARG A 23 3.54 2.77 -1.90
CA ARG A 23 2.39 2.12 -2.55
C ARG A 23 2.28 0.64 -2.17
N ALA A 24 3.40 -0.05 -1.96
CA ALA A 24 3.42 -1.45 -1.52
C ALA A 24 2.80 -1.64 -0.12
N ASP A 25 2.84 -0.60 0.73
CA ASP A 25 2.21 -0.65 2.06
C ASP A 25 0.67 -0.65 2.00
N PHE A 26 0.04 -0.35 0.86
CA PHE A 26 -1.42 -0.33 0.69
C PHE A 26 -1.90 -1.47 -0.21
N PRO A 27 -2.25 -2.65 0.35
CA PRO A 27 -2.52 -3.85 -0.44
C PRO A 27 -3.61 -3.68 -1.49
N ILE A 28 -4.63 -2.87 -1.20
CA ILE A 28 -5.75 -2.63 -2.12
C ILE A 28 -5.33 -2.01 -3.46
N LEU A 29 -4.22 -1.25 -3.48
CA LEU A 29 -3.73 -0.59 -4.70
C LEU A 29 -3.13 -1.57 -5.72
N SER A 30 -2.88 -2.82 -5.33
CA SER A 30 -2.45 -3.89 -6.24
C SER A 30 -3.61 -4.51 -7.03
N ARG A 31 -4.87 -4.20 -6.67
CA ARG A 31 -6.06 -4.83 -7.26
C ARG A 31 -6.36 -4.29 -8.65
N GLN A 32 -6.99 -5.13 -9.47
CA GLN A 32 -7.62 -4.71 -10.71
C GLN A 32 -9.13 -4.51 -10.53
N VAL A 33 -9.71 -3.59 -11.28
CA VAL A 33 -11.15 -3.32 -11.37
C VAL A 33 -11.50 -3.25 -12.86
N ASN A 34 -12.45 -4.08 -13.29
CA ASN A 34 -12.83 -4.20 -14.70
C ASN A 34 -11.65 -4.48 -15.64
N GLY A 35 -10.66 -5.27 -15.18
CA GLY A 35 -9.45 -5.59 -15.96
C GLY A 35 -8.40 -4.48 -16.02
N HIS A 36 -8.57 -3.38 -15.27
CA HIS A 36 -7.60 -2.28 -15.22
C HIS A 36 -7.03 -2.11 -13.81
N PRO A 37 -5.76 -1.64 -13.66
CA PRO A 37 -5.21 -1.31 -12.36
C PRO A 37 -6.07 -0.29 -11.61
N LEU A 38 -6.26 -0.50 -10.30
CA LEU A 38 -7.01 0.44 -9.48
C LEU A 38 -6.29 1.80 -9.40
N VAL A 39 -7.01 2.85 -9.80
CA VAL A 39 -6.61 4.25 -9.59
C VAL A 39 -7.64 4.89 -8.66
N TYR A 40 -7.25 5.15 -7.42
CA TYR A 40 -8.14 5.69 -6.38
C TYR A 40 -7.92 7.20 -6.22
N LEU A 41 -8.83 8.01 -6.76
CA LEU A 41 -8.77 9.48 -6.74
C LEU A 41 -9.82 10.14 -5.82
N ASP A 42 -10.42 9.36 -4.92
CA ASP A 42 -11.47 9.84 -4.00
C ASP A 42 -10.98 9.87 -2.53
N ASN A 43 -9.72 10.27 -2.33
CA ASN A 43 -9.10 10.31 -1.01
C ASN A 43 -9.77 11.31 -0.06
N ALA A 44 -10.52 12.28 -0.60
CA ALA A 44 -11.26 13.27 0.18
C ALA A 44 -12.48 12.67 0.89
N ALA A 45 -13.10 11.63 0.30
CA ALA A 45 -14.20 10.92 0.94
C ALA A 45 -13.68 9.96 2.03
N THR A 46 -12.63 9.19 1.74
CA THR A 46 -11.94 8.33 2.71
C THR A 46 -10.58 7.89 2.18
N THR A 47 -9.70 7.41 3.05
CA THR A 47 -8.35 6.97 2.70
C THR A 47 -8.18 5.47 2.80
N GLN A 48 -7.36 4.91 1.90
CA GLN A 48 -6.94 3.52 1.97
C GLN A 48 -6.07 3.27 3.21
N LYS A 49 -6.11 2.05 3.75
CA LYS A 49 -5.41 1.69 4.99
C LYS A 49 -4.15 0.91 4.66
N PRO A 50 -2.99 1.27 5.24
CA PRO A 50 -1.77 0.49 5.06
C PRO A 50 -1.86 -0.83 5.83
N ALA A 51 -1.09 -1.83 5.40
CA ALA A 51 -1.06 -3.16 6.00
C ALA A 51 -0.77 -3.11 7.51
N ALA A 52 0.19 -2.29 7.95
CA ALA A 52 0.52 -2.14 9.37
C ALA A 52 -0.68 -1.72 10.25
N MET A 53 -1.56 -0.86 9.74
CA MET A 53 -2.78 -0.47 10.46
C MET A 53 -3.78 -1.62 10.52
N ILE A 54 -3.95 -2.36 9.42
CA ILE A 54 -4.84 -3.51 9.35
C ILE A 54 -4.40 -4.57 10.35
N GLU A 55 -3.10 -4.89 10.38
CA GLU A 55 -2.53 -5.87 11.31
C GLU A 55 -2.68 -5.42 12.76
N ALA A 56 -2.39 -4.15 13.10
CA ALA A 56 -2.57 -3.66 14.47
C ALA A 56 -4.01 -3.80 14.98
N ILE A 57 -5.00 -3.51 14.13
CA ILE A 57 -6.42 -3.68 14.47
C ILE A 57 -6.76 -5.18 14.59
N SER A 58 -6.28 -6.00 13.65
CA SER A 58 -6.46 -7.45 13.65
C SER A 58 -5.92 -8.09 14.93
N ASP A 59 -4.69 -7.74 15.32
CA ASP A 59 -4.00 -8.24 16.51
C ASP A 59 -4.73 -7.83 17.78
N TYR A 60 -5.18 -6.56 17.87
CA TYR A 60 -6.01 -6.12 18.99
C TYR A 60 -7.25 -6.99 19.16
N TYR A 61 -7.99 -7.25 18.07
CA TYR A 61 -9.21 -8.06 18.16
C TYR A 61 -8.93 -9.54 18.42
N ARG A 62 -7.78 -10.06 17.99
CA ARG A 62 -7.40 -11.46 18.23
C ARG A 62 -6.90 -11.72 19.65
N LEU A 63 -6.14 -10.78 20.22
CA LEU A 63 -5.32 -11.05 21.41
C LEU A 63 -5.65 -10.14 22.61
N HIS A 64 -6.26 -8.99 22.38
CA HIS A 64 -6.34 -7.93 23.39
C HIS A 64 -7.75 -7.36 23.59
N ASN A 65 -8.76 -7.91 22.91
CA ASN A 65 -10.13 -7.42 23.01
C ASN A 65 -10.70 -7.67 24.41
N ALA A 66 -10.84 -6.60 25.18
CA ALA A 66 -11.53 -6.57 26.46
C ALA A 66 -12.33 -5.27 26.58
N ASN A 67 -13.19 -5.17 27.61
CA ASN A 67 -13.86 -3.89 27.89
C ASN A 67 -12.81 -2.97 28.53
N VAL A 68 -12.90 -1.68 28.24
CA VAL A 68 -11.90 -0.65 28.59
C VAL A 68 -11.78 -0.37 30.12
N HIS A 69 -12.52 -1.09 30.96
CA HIS A 69 -12.52 -0.93 32.42
C HIS A 69 -12.38 -2.26 33.18
N ARG A 70 -11.70 -3.23 32.59
CA ARG A 70 -11.32 -4.48 33.25
C ARG A 70 -9.84 -4.75 33.03
#